data_AF-A0A522D252-F1
#
_entry.id   AF-A0A522D252-F1
#
_cell.length_a   1.000
_cell.length_b   1.000
_cell.length_c   1.000
_cell.angle_alpha   90.00
_cell.angle_beta   90.00
_cell.angle_gamma   90.00
#
_symmetry.space_group_name_H-M   'P 1'
#
loop_
_entity.id
_entity.type
_entity.pdbx_description
1 polymer ?
#
loop_
_entity_poly.entity_id
_entity_poly.type
_entity_poly.pdbx_seq_one_letter_code
_entity_poly.pdbx_strand_id
1 'polypeptide(L)'
;MKSRWLTLLAMAGLLFIAAPYAGAEEENPTLANDPVYIVQTLMNNNYMNIRALYVPIINYGGGEKEFYRILDSYSLAVTLYLHRKMPESAEMFRKNAAEIKELAARIAKKYREDSEKIHTETVKMYIRSKMQLALKSRTVETEITMFTTGDVNISNASDSIRMADRYMENGRPLDAIAYYRKSKAYCFAAFDNYHVPLADSFRMDIADNSNVIYTEQDKAKTCVNC
;
A
#
# COMPACT_ATOMS: atom_id res chain seq x y z
N MET A 1 45.81 3.56 -3.96
CA MET A 1 45.43 2.62 -2.87
C MET A 1 43.94 2.36 -2.95
N LYS A 2 43.57 1.10 -3.22
CA LYS A 2 42.19 0.60 -3.26
C LYS A 2 41.81 0.08 -1.87
N SER A 3 40.69 0.51 -1.31
CA SER A 3 39.96 -0.25 -0.29
C SER A 3 38.48 0.14 -0.39
N ARG A 4 37.67 -0.64 -1.12
CA ARG A 4 36.89 -1.75 -0.57
C ARG A 4 36.00 -1.30 0.60
N TRP A 5 34.96 -0.53 0.28
CA TRP A 5 33.75 -0.52 1.10
C TRP A 5 32.77 -1.50 0.45
N LEU A 6 32.78 -2.71 1.01
CA LEU A 6 31.84 -3.77 0.68
C LEU A 6 30.44 -3.34 1.09
N THR A 7 29.55 -3.46 0.13
CA THR A 7 28.11 -3.74 0.23
C THR A 7 27.74 -4.57 1.46
N LEU A 8 26.94 -4.00 2.37
CA LEU A 8 26.02 -4.74 3.22
C LEU A 8 24.65 -4.73 2.54
N LEU A 9 24.49 -5.63 1.58
CA LEU A 9 23.20 -6.05 1.07
C LEU A 9 22.61 -6.99 2.13
N ALA A 10 21.84 -6.45 3.07
CA ALA A 10 20.97 -7.26 3.89
C ALA A 10 19.84 -7.78 2.99
N MET A 11 20.08 -8.94 2.36
CA MET A 11 19.01 -9.79 1.86
C MET A 11 18.14 -10.18 3.06
N ALA A 12 17.08 -9.43 3.31
CA ALA A 12 15.96 -9.95 4.06
C ALA A 12 15.34 -11.06 3.22
N GLY A 13 15.71 -12.31 3.54
CA GLY A 13 15.07 -13.51 3.02
C GLY A 13 13.59 -13.47 3.39
N LEU A 14 12.76 -13.10 2.42
CA LEU A 14 11.32 -13.34 2.47
C LEU A 14 11.11 -14.86 2.41
N LEU A 15 11.00 -15.47 3.59
CA LEU A 15 10.41 -16.78 3.76
C LEU A 15 8.95 -16.69 3.30
N PHE A 16 8.71 -17.11 2.07
CA PHE A 16 7.38 -17.44 1.60
C PHE A 16 6.91 -18.71 2.33
N ILE A 17 6.15 -18.54 3.40
CA ILE A 17 5.17 -19.56 3.76
C ILE A 17 4.03 -19.36 2.78
N ALA A 18 4.01 -20.16 1.71
CA ALA A 18 2.81 -20.35 0.93
C ALA A 18 1.78 -20.99 1.86
N ALA A 19 0.90 -20.17 2.44
CA ALA A 19 -0.30 -20.70 3.07
C ALA A 19 -1.08 -21.43 1.97
N PRO A 20 -1.54 -22.68 2.21
CA PRO A 20 -2.46 -23.33 1.30
C PRO A 20 -3.66 -22.41 1.13
N TYR A 21 -4.09 -22.20 -0.12
CA TYR A 21 -5.36 -21.58 -0.43
C TYR A 21 -6.44 -22.33 0.35
N ALA A 22 -6.87 -21.76 1.47
CA ALA A 22 -8.12 -22.15 2.09
C ALA A 22 -9.20 -21.83 1.05
N GLY A 23 -9.83 -22.88 0.53
CA GLY A 23 -11.07 -22.72 -0.23
C GLY A 23 -12.01 -21.85 0.59
N ALA A 24 -12.74 -20.96 -0.08
CA ALA A 24 -13.84 -20.26 0.55
C ALA A 24 -14.80 -21.31 1.11
N GLU A 25 -14.74 -21.57 2.41
CA GLU A 25 -15.83 -22.22 3.12
C GLU A 25 -17.06 -21.37 2.84
N GLU A 26 -18.08 -21.96 2.22
CA GLU A 26 -19.40 -21.36 2.18
C GLU A 26 -19.80 -21.12 3.64
N GLU A 27 -19.78 -19.84 4.03
CA GLU A 27 -20.14 -19.42 5.37
C GLU A 27 -21.54 -19.94 5.66
N ASN A 28 -21.67 -20.86 6.62
CA ASN A 28 -22.95 -21.46 6.96
C ASN A 28 -23.93 -20.31 7.25
N PRO A 29 -25.03 -20.14 6.48
CA PRO A 29 -25.89 -18.97 6.56
C PRO A 29 -26.48 -18.73 7.96
N THR A 30 -26.53 -19.77 8.78
CA THR A 30 -26.99 -19.72 10.17
C THR A 30 -25.99 -19.06 11.12
N LEU A 31 -24.68 -19.17 10.87
CA LEU A 31 -23.62 -18.56 11.69
C LEU A 31 -23.38 -17.09 11.33
N ALA A 32 -23.60 -16.69 10.08
CA ALA A 32 -23.39 -15.31 9.61
C ALA A 32 -24.23 -14.25 10.35
N ASN A 33 -25.32 -14.68 11.00
CA ASN A 33 -26.20 -13.82 11.79
C ASN A 33 -26.11 -14.05 13.31
N ASP A 34 -25.29 -14.99 13.78
CA ASP A 34 -25.10 -15.22 15.21
C ASP A 34 -24.28 -14.08 15.83
N PRO A 35 -24.84 -13.30 16.79
CA PRO A 35 -24.12 -12.23 17.46
C PRO A 35 -22.78 -12.65 18.08
N VAL A 36 -22.69 -13.88 18.61
CA VAL A 36 -21.45 -14.38 19.21
C VAL A 36 -20.36 -14.56 18.16
N TYR A 37 -20.69 -15.23 17.06
CA TYR A 37 -19.77 -15.42 15.93
C TYR A 37 -19.31 -14.09 15.33
N ILE A 38 -20.23 -13.15 15.12
CA ILE A 38 -19.93 -11.82 14.58
C ILE A 38 -18.97 -11.08 15.50
N VAL A 39 -19.24 -11.03 16.80
CA VAL A 39 -18.38 -10.34 17.77
C VAL A 39 -16.99 -10.97 17.77
N GLN A 40 -16.87 -12.30 17.85
CA GLN A 40 -15.58 -12.98 17.86
C GLN A 40 -14.75 -12.69 16.61
N THR A 41 -15.40 -12.66 15.45
CA THR A 41 -14.75 -12.43 14.16
C THR A 41 -14.35 -10.96 13.99
N LEU A 42 -15.31 -10.04 14.17
CA LEU A 42 -15.10 -8.62 13.87
C LEU A 42 -14.32 -7.89 14.97
N MET A 43 -14.33 -8.34 16.21
CA MET A 43 -13.50 -7.74 17.26
C MET A 43 -12.01 -7.77 16.92
N ASN A 44 -11.53 -8.90 16.38
CA ASN A 44 -10.14 -9.05 15.95
C ASN A 44 -9.89 -8.37 14.60
N ASN A 45 -10.75 -8.61 13.61
CA ASN A 45 -10.57 -8.07 12.26
C ASN A 45 -10.58 -6.53 12.26
N ASN A 46 -11.54 -5.91 12.97
CA ASN A 46 -11.61 -4.46 13.03
C ASN A 46 -10.38 -3.85 13.72
N TYR A 47 -9.93 -4.45 14.82
CA TYR A 47 -8.70 -3.99 15.49
C TYR A 47 -7.48 -4.03 14.56
N MET A 48 -7.27 -5.15 13.89
CA MET A 48 -6.15 -5.31 12.96
C MET A 48 -6.23 -4.31 11.81
N ASN A 49 -7.42 -4.08 11.27
CA ASN A 49 -7.65 -3.12 10.19
C ASN A 49 -7.44 -1.67 10.64
N ILE A 50 -7.94 -1.27 11.82
CA ILE A 50 -7.71 0.06 12.39
C ILE A 50 -6.20 0.30 12.58
N ARG A 51 -5.49 -0.69 13.14
CA ARG A 51 -4.03 -0.61 13.33
C ARG A 51 -3.29 -0.49 12.00
N ALA A 52 -3.65 -1.30 11.00
CA ALA A 52 -3.03 -1.27 9.67
C ALA A 52 -3.26 0.07 8.95
N LEU A 53 -4.40 0.71 9.20
CA LEU A 53 -4.78 1.98 8.59
C LEU A 53 -4.21 3.21 9.29
N TYR A 54 -3.57 3.09 10.46
CA TYR A 54 -3.09 4.27 11.20
C TYR A 54 -2.21 5.18 10.34
N VAL A 55 -1.09 4.69 9.81
CA VAL A 55 -0.20 5.49 8.95
C VAL A 55 -0.89 5.98 7.67
N PRO A 56 -1.62 5.13 6.91
CA PRO A 56 -2.41 5.59 5.77
C PRO A 56 -3.41 6.72 6.11
N ILE A 57 -4.06 6.68 7.26
CA ILE A 57 -5.00 7.73 7.70
C ILE A 57 -4.25 9.03 7.99
N ILE A 58 -3.10 8.96 8.64
CA ILE A 58 -2.33 10.17 8.95
C ILE A 58 -1.76 10.81 7.68
N ASN A 59 -1.21 10.00 6.77
CA ASN A 59 -0.53 10.50 5.57
C ASN A 59 -1.51 10.89 4.44
N TYR A 60 -2.57 10.11 4.24
CA TYR A 60 -3.51 10.26 3.10
C TYR A 60 -4.95 10.53 3.52
N GLY A 61 -5.33 10.29 4.77
CA GLY A 61 -6.69 10.46 5.27
C GLY A 61 -6.95 11.84 5.88
N GLY A 62 -7.87 11.87 6.84
CA GLY A 62 -8.24 13.03 7.65
C GLY A 62 -7.46 13.17 8.96
N GLY A 63 -6.30 12.52 9.07
CA GLY A 63 -5.43 12.62 10.25
C GLY A 63 -6.02 11.97 11.51
N GLU A 64 -5.51 12.40 12.67
CA GLU A 64 -5.87 11.82 13.97
C GLU A 64 -7.38 11.87 14.24
N LYS A 65 -8.06 12.93 13.83
CA LYS A 65 -9.52 13.05 14.00
C LYS A 65 -10.27 11.91 13.33
N GLU A 66 -9.87 11.53 12.11
CA GLU A 66 -10.51 10.44 11.38
C GLU A 66 -10.16 9.08 11.98
N PHE A 67 -8.93 8.92 12.47
CA PHE A 67 -8.49 7.73 13.21
C PHE A 67 -9.26 7.54 14.52
N TYR A 68 -9.38 8.58 15.35
CA TYR A 68 -10.10 8.49 16.62
C TYR A 68 -11.58 8.21 16.40
N ARG A 69 -12.20 8.75 15.36
CA ARG A 69 -13.60 8.44 15.02
C ARG A 69 -13.86 6.94 14.84
N ILE A 70 -12.99 6.23 14.10
CA ILE A 70 -13.15 4.78 13.89
C ILE A 70 -12.78 3.99 15.16
N LEU A 71 -11.82 4.47 15.95
CA LEU A 71 -11.42 3.86 17.21
C LEU A 71 -12.50 3.98 18.29
N ASP A 72 -13.19 5.12 18.36
CA ASP A 72 -14.29 5.35 19.29
C ASP A 72 -15.49 4.45 18.97
N SER A 73 -15.81 4.29 17.67
CA SER A 73 -16.82 3.37 17.16
C SER A 73 -16.51 1.91 17.56
N TYR A 74 -15.24 1.48 17.43
CA TYR A 74 -14.76 0.18 17.91
C TYR A 74 -14.87 0.04 19.43
N SER A 75 -14.46 1.07 20.18
CA SER A 75 -14.49 1.07 21.65
C SER A 75 -15.90 0.97 22.20
N LEU A 76 -16.89 1.57 21.53
CA LEU A 76 -18.30 1.42 21.86
C LEU A 76 -18.78 -0.03 21.65
N ALA A 77 -18.37 -0.68 20.55
CA ALA A 77 -18.70 -2.09 20.30
C ALA A 77 -18.16 -3.01 21.41
N VAL A 78 -16.90 -2.80 21.81
CA VAL A 78 -16.25 -3.52 22.92
C VAL A 78 -16.95 -3.25 24.24
N THR A 79 -17.36 -2.02 24.51
CA THR A 79 -18.11 -1.67 25.74
C THR A 79 -19.42 -2.45 25.83
N LEU A 80 -20.17 -2.56 24.74
CA LEU A 80 -21.41 -3.35 24.68
C LEU A 80 -21.15 -4.84 24.90
N TYR A 81 -20.06 -5.38 24.34
CA TYR A 81 -19.63 -6.76 24.57
C TYR A 81 -19.36 -7.02 26.06
N LEU A 82 -18.59 -6.14 26.71
CA LEU A 82 -18.28 -6.25 28.14
C LEU A 82 -19.52 -6.14 29.03
N HIS A 83 -20.53 -5.38 28.61
CA HIS A 83 -21.84 -5.31 29.26
C HIS A 83 -22.79 -6.45 28.88
N ARG A 84 -22.31 -7.48 28.15
CA ARG A 84 -23.08 -8.65 27.71
C ARG A 84 -24.28 -8.31 26.81
N LYS A 85 -24.25 -7.15 26.15
CA LYS A 85 -25.24 -6.72 25.15
C LYS A 85 -24.83 -7.23 23.76
N MET A 86 -24.89 -8.55 23.58
CA MET A 86 -24.33 -9.22 22.40
C MET A 86 -24.94 -8.77 21.08
N PRO A 87 -26.28 -8.69 20.91
CA PRO A 87 -26.88 -8.21 19.67
C PRO A 87 -26.44 -6.78 19.31
N GLU A 88 -26.40 -5.88 20.28
CA GLU A 88 -25.99 -4.49 20.08
C GLU A 88 -24.50 -4.37 19.80
N SER A 89 -23.68 -5.19 20.46
CA SER A 89 -22.25 -5.25 20.20
C SER A 89 -21.95 -5.75 18.78
N ALA A 90 -22.62 -6.82 18.35
CA ALA A 90 -22.49 -7.36 17.00
C ALA A 90 -22.85 -6.32 15.93
N GLU A 91 -23.93 -5.57 16.14
CA GLU A 91 -24.33 -4.50 15.23
C GLU A 91 -23.30 -3.36 15.18
N MET A 92 -22.77 -2.95 16.34
CA MET A 92 -21.73 -1.94 16.40
C MET A 92 -20.41 -2.39 15.73
N PHE A 93 -20.04 -3.67 15.85
CA PHE A 93 -18.88 -4.20 15.13
C PHE A 93 -19.09 -4.22 13.62
N ARG A 94 -20.29 -4.57 13.13
CA ARG A 94 -20.63 -4.49 11.70
C ARG A 94 -20.54 -3.06 11.19
N LYS A 95 -21.13 -2.12 11.92
CA LYS A 95 -21.06 -0.69 11.60
C LYS A 95 -19.60 -0.22 11.52
N ASN A 96 -18.79 -0.57 12.51
CA ASN A 96 -17.37 -0.22 12.53
C ASN A 96 -16.60 -0.86 11.34
N ALA A 97 -16.89 -2.11 10.99
CA ALA A 97 -16.31 -2.77 9.83
C ALA A 97 -16.65 -2.05 8.51
N ALA A 98 -17.90 -1.60 8.35
CA ALA A 98 -18.32 -0.80 7.20
C ALA A 98 -17.61 0.55 7.15
N GLU A 99 -17.52 1.26 8.28
CA GLU A 99 -16.80 2.55 8.38
C GLU A 99 -15.32 2.41 8.01
N ILE A 100 -14.66 1.34 8.47
CA ILE A 100 -13.27 1.00 8.13
C ILE A 100 -13.14 0.75 6.62
N LYS A 101 -14.03 -0.05 6.04
CA LYS A 101 -13.99 -0.39 4.60
C LYS A 101 -14.17 0.84 3.73
N GLU A 102 -15.13 1.70 4.05
CA GLU A 102 -15.36 2.96 3.33
C GLU A 102 -14.16 3.90 3.41
N LEU A 103 -13.58 4.05 4.60
CA LEU A 103 -12.39 4.87 4.81
C LEU A 103 -11.20 4.33 4.00
N ALA A 104 -10.93 3.03 4.11
CA ALA A 104 -9.87 2.38 3.35
C ALA A 104 -10.08 2.57 1.84
N ALA A 105 -11.30 2.47 1.33
CA ALA A 105 -11.59 2.68 -0.09
C ALA A 105 -11.30 4.12 -0.54
N ARG A 106 -11.62 5.13 0.29
CA ARG A 106 -11.26 6.53 0.01
C ARG A 106 -9.75 6.74 -0.03
N ILE A 107 -9.04 6.19 0.96
CA ILE A 107 -7.58 6.28 1.02
C ILE A 107 -6.95 5.55 -0.17
N ALA A 108 -7.40 4.34 -0.49
CA ALA A 108 -6.90 3.54 -1.60
C ALA A 108 -6.99 4.27 -2.95
N LYS A 109 -8.03 5.09 -3.18
CA LYS A 109 -8.12 5.94 -4.38
C LYS A 109 -6.98 6.94 -4.49
N LYS A 110 -6.58 7.59 -3.39
CA LYS A 110 -5.43 8.50 -3.38
C LYS A 110 -4.13 7.73 -3.63
N TYR A 111 -3.98 6.56 -3.02
CA TYR A 111 -2.84 5.67 -3.29
C TYR A 111 -2.74 5.29 -4.77
N ARG A 112 -3.88 5.01 -5.41
CA ARG A 112 -3.95 4.71 -6.84
C ARG A 112 -3.40 5.86 -7.67
N GLU A 113 -3.94 7.06 -7.46
CA GLU A 113 -3.55 8.28 -8.19
C GLU A 113 -2.03 8.53 -8.08
N ASP A 114 -1.48 8.45 -6.87
CA ASP A 114 -0.05 8.67 -6.65
C ASP A 114 0.82 7.52 -7.18
N SER A 115 0.33 6.27 -7.14
CA SER A 115 1.03 5.13 -7.73
C SER A 115 1.09 5.22 -9.25
N GLU A 116 -0.01 5.59 -9.89
CA GLU A 116 -0.07 5.82 -11.34
C GLU A 116 0.83 6.99 -11.76
N LYS A 117 0.87 8.06 -10.94
CA LYS A 117 1.75 9.22 -11.15
C LYS A 117 3.23 8.83 -11.13
N ILE A 118 3.71 8.19 -10.05
CA ILE A 118 5.13 7.79 -9.97
C ILE A 118 5.48 6.71 -10.99
N HIS A 119 4.56 5.80 -11.29
CA HIS A 119 4.76 4.80 -12.34
C HIS A 119 4.95 5.46 -13.71
N THR A 120 4.13 6.46 -14.03
CA THR A 120 4.27 7.25 -15.26
C THR A 120 5.63 7.94 -15.35
N GLU A 121 6.09 8.57 -14.27
CA GLU A 121 7.43 9.19 -14.23
C GLU A 121 8.56 8.16 -14.35
N THR A 122 8.39 6.99 -13.75
CA THR A 122 9.35 5.88 -13.87
C THR A 122 9.46 5.39 -15.32
N VAL A 123 8.32 5.22 -16.01
CA VAL A 123 8.29 4.84 -17.43
C VAL A 123 8.95 5.92 -18.30
N LYS A 124 8.68 7.21 -18.05
CA LYS A 124 9.33 8.32 -18.77
C LYS A 124 10.85 8.29 -18.57
N MET A 125 11.31 8.14 -17.33
CA MET A 125 12.73 8.02 -16.99
C MET A 125 13.38 6.86 -17.74
N TYR A 126 12.75 5.68 -17.73
CA TYR A 126 13.22 4.49 -18.42
C TYR A 126 13.37 4.70 -19.93
N ILE A 127 12.33 5.23 -20.59
CA ILE A 127 12.33 5.50 -22.03
C ILE A 127 13.43 6.50 -22.38
N ARG A 128 13.58 7.59 -21.61
CA ARG A 128 14.64 8.58 -21.81
C ARG A 128 16.03 7.94 -21.70
N SER A 129 16.23 7.08 -20.70
CA SER A 129 17.51 6.40 -20.47
C SER A 129 17.87 5.45 -21.62
N LYS A 130 16.90 4.65 -22.09
CA LYS A 130 17.07 3.76 -23.25
C LYS A 130 17.33 4.53 -24.53
N MET A 131 16.61 5.63 -24.78
CA MET A 131 16.83 6.49 -25.95
C MET A 131 18.23 7.11 -25.95
N GLN A 132 18.70 7.60 -24.79
CA GLN A 132 20.06 8.14 -24.67
C GLN A 132 21.13 7.08 -24.94
N LEU A 133 20.91 5.84 -24.52
CA LEU A 133 21.82 4.74 -24.79
C LEU A 133 21.85 4.40 -26.29
N ALA A 134 20.68 4.32 -26.93
CA ALA A 134 20.57 4.08 -28.38
C ALA A 134 21.28 5.17 -29.20
N LEU A 135 21.10 6.45 -28.86
CA LEU A 135 21.80 7.55 -29.53
C LEU A 135 23.33 7.48 -29.38
N LYS A 136 23.83 6.85 -28.31
CA LYS A 136 25.26 6.65 -28.08
C LYS A 136 25.80 5.37 -28.72
N SER A 137 24.99 4.31 -28.81
CA SER A 137 25.39 3.00 -29.33
C SER A 137 24.86 2.79 -30.75
N ARG A 138 25.71 2.90 -31.78
CA ARG A 138 25.31 2.78 -33.20
C ARG A 138 25.04 1.33 -33.68
N THR A 139 24.52 0.45 -32.84
CA THR A 139 24.37 -0.99 -33.14
C THR A 139 22.90 -1.40 -33.17
N VAL A 140 22.43 -1.86 -34.35
CA VAL A 140 21.04 -2.26 -34.63
C VAL A 140 20.56 -3.40 -33.73
N GLU A 141 21.47 -4.33 -33.39
CA GLU A 141 21.18 -5.49 -32.53
C GLU A 141 20.81 -5.06 -31.09
N THR A 142 21.25 -3.86 -30.68
CA THR A 142 20.99 -3.25 -29.37
C THR A 142 19.66 -2.49 -29.35
N GLU A 143 19.16 -2.00 -30.48
CA GLU A 143 17.88 -1.29 -30.56
C GLU A 143 16.69 -2.23 -30.34
N ILE A 144 16.67 -3.41 -30.99
CA ILE A 144 15.57 -4.39 -30.84
C ILE A 144 15.57 -5.01 -29.43
N THR A 145 16.74 -5.38 -28.90
CA THR A 145 16.85 -5.95 -27.55
C THR A 145 16.58 -4.91 -26.44
N MET A 146 16.89 -3.62 -26.65
CA MET A 146 16.64 -2.56 -25.67
C MET A 146 15.16 -2.36 -25.33
N PHE A 147 14.27 -2.50 -26.30
CA PHE A 147 12.84 -2.29 -26.12
C PHE A 147 12.05 -3.58 -25.84
N THR A 148 12.64 -4.75 -26.08
CA THR A 148 12.00 -6.05 -25.82
C THR A 148 12.31 -6.61 -24.43
N THR A 149 13.44 -6.23 -23.83
CA THR A 149 13.75 -6.54 -22.42
C THR A 149 13.29 -5.39 -21.53
N GLY A 150 12.04 -5.48 -21.07
CA GLY A 150 11.46 -4.52 -20.12
C GLY A 150 12.22 -4.51 -18.79
N ASP A 151 12.27 -3.35 -18.14
CA ASP A 151 12.77 -3.27 -16.77
C ASP A 151 11.80 -4.01 -15.83
N VAL A 152 12.34 -4.98 -15.08
CA VAL A 152 11.55 -5.85 -14.19
C VAL A 152 10.81 -5.05 -13.13
N ASN A 153 11.38 -3.96 -12.61
CA ASN A 153 10.70 -3.12 -11.63
C ASN A 153 9.52 -2.38 -12.25
N ILE A 154 9.63 -1.92 -13.50
CA ILE A 154 8.53 -1.24 -14.19
C ILE A 154 7.39 -2.22 -14.45
N SER A 155 7.70 -3.43 -14.95
CA SER A 155 6.69 -4.47 -15.14
C SER A 155 6.02 -4.87 -13.83
N ASN A 156 6.80 -5.07 -12.76
CA ASN A 156 6.25 -5.39 -11.44
C ASN A 156 5.41 -4.26 -10.83
N ALA A 157 5.77 -3.00 -11.09
CA ALA A 157 4.99 -1.84 -10.68
C ALA A 157 3.63 -1.81 -11.37
N SER A 158 3.60 -2.04 -12.69
CA SER A 158 2.37 -2.19 -13.48
C SER A 158 1.49 -3.33 -12.97
N ASP A 159 2.07 -4.51 -12.75
CA ASP A 159 1.33 -5.67 -12.23
C ASP A 159 0.78 -5.44 -10.82
N SER A 160 1.52 -4.70 -9.99
CA SER A 160 1.06 -4.35 -8.64
C SER A 160 -0.13 -3.39 -8.67
N ILE A 161 -0.14 -2.40 -9.56
CA ILE A 161 -1.31 -1.51 -9.77
C ILE A 161 -2.51 -2.33 -10.24
N ARG A 162 -2.32 -3.19 -11.25
CA ARG A 162 -3.38 -4.06 -11.76
C ARG A 162 -3.96 -4.97 -10.68
N MET A 163 -3.13 -5.49 -9.79
CA MET A 163 -3.60 -6.31 -8.67
C MET A 163 -4.33 -5.47 -7.61
N ALA A 164 -3.85 -4.28 -7.31
CA ALA A 164 -4.52 -3.36 -6.40
C ALA A 164 -5.93 -2.99 -6.91
N ASP A 165 -6.07 -2.71 -8.20
CA ASP A 165 -7.37 -2.43 -8.83
C ASP A 165 -8.33 -3.62 -8.69
N ARG A 166 -7.85 -4.85 -8.89
CA ARG A 166 -8.65 -6.06 -8.65
C ARG A 166 -9.10 -6.19 -7.19
N TYR A 167 -8.24 -5.84 -6.24
CA TYR A 167 -8.64 -5.84 -4.82
C TYR A 167 -9.70 -4.77 -4.54
N MET A 168 -9.60 -3.59 -5.16
CA MET A 168 -10.64 -2.56 -5.08
C MET A 168 -11.98 -3.05 -5.64
N GLU A 169 -11.97 -3.66 -6.82
CA GLU A 169 -13.16 -4.24 -7.47
C GLU A 169 -13.83 -5.33 -6.61
N ASN A 170 -13.02 -6.14 -5.93
CA ASN A 170 -13.51 -7.19 -5.03
C ASN A 170 -13.86 -6.68 -3.62
N GLY A 171 -13.89 -5.36 -3.39
CA GLY A 171 -14.27 -4.78 -2.11
C GLY A 171 -13.25 -5.03 -0.98
N ARG A 172 -11.97 -5.17 -1.33
CA ARG A 172 -10.82 -5.40 -0.42
C ARG A 172 -9.83 -4.22 -0.44
N PRO A 173 -10.25 -3.01 -0.01
CA PRO A 173 -9.44 -1.81 -0.15
C PRO A 173 -8.16 -1.78 0.69
N LEU A 174 -8.10 -2.49 1.83
CA LEU A 174 -6.86 -2.56 2.62
C LEU A 174 -5.75 -3.33 1.86
N ASP A 175 -6.12 -4.42 1.19
CA ASP A 175 -5.18 -5.17 0.35
C ASP A 175 -4.73 -4.33 -0.85
N ALA A 176 -5.65 -3.54 -1.42
CA ALA A 176 -5.31 -2.62 -2.50
C ALA A 176 -4.24 -1.59 -2.08
N ILE A 177 -4.37 -0.99 -0.88
CA ILE A 177 -3.35 -0.06 -0.34
C ILE A 177 -1.97 -0.73 -0.29
N ALA A 178 -1.89 -1.98 0.17
CA ALA A 178 -0.63 -2.72 0.23
C ALA A 178 0.01 -2.92 -1.16
N TYR A 179 -0.80 -3.21 -2.18
CA TYR A 179 -0.30 -3.39 -3.54
C TYR A 179 0.04 -2.08 -4.25
N TYR A 180 -0.67 -0.98 -3.98
CA TYR A 180 -0.25 0.34 -4.42
C TYR A 180 1.10 0.73 -3.82
N ARG A 181 1.31 0.54 -2.50
CA ARG A 181 2.63 0.70 -1.86
C ARG A 181 3.69 -0.15 -2.56
N LYS A 182 3.38 -1.42 -2.83
CA LYS A 182 4.30 -2.32 -3.53
C LYS A 182 4.69 -1.78 -4.91
N SER A 183 3.74 -1.22 -5.66
CA SER A 183 4.02 -0.55 -6.93
C SER A 183 5.00 0.61 -6.78
N LYS A 184 4.75 1.50 -5.80
CA LYS A 184 5.66 2.63 -5.49
C LYS A 184 7.06 2.14 -5.12
N ALA A 185 7.18 1.06 -4.36
CA ALA A 185 8.46 0.47 -3.98
C ALA A 185 9.28 0.00 -5.20
N TYR A 186 8.62 -0.64 -6.17
CA TYR A 186 9.27 -0.99 -7.44
C TYR A 186 9.70 0.25 -8.21
N CYS A 187 8.87 1.30 -8.24
CA CYS A 187 9.24 2.57 -8.86
C CYS A 187 10.50 3.18 -8.22
N PHE A 188 10.57 3.22 -6.89
CA PHE A 188 11.77 3.70 -6.17
C PHE A 188 13.02 2.89 -6.54
N ALA A 189 12.91 1.56 -6.55
CA ALA A 189 14.00 0.69 -6.96
C ALA A 189 14.44 0.92 -8.41
N ALA A 190 13.51 1.28 -9.31
CA ALA A 190 13.86 1.67 -10.67
C ALA A 190 14.65 2.99 -10.68
N PHE A 191 14.20 4.03 -9.97
CA PHE A 191 14.95 5.30 -9.87
C PHE A 191 16.38 5.08 -9.35
N ASP A 192 16.54 4.24 -8.33
CA ASP A 192 17.84 3.86 -7.79
C ASP A 192 18.70 3.12 -8.83
N ASN A 193 18.15 2.14 -9.54
CA ASN A 193 18.86 1.38 -10.58
C ASN A 193 19.36 2.27 -11.72
N TYR A 194 18.57 3.27 -12.11
CA TYR A 194 18.93 4.24 -13.15
C TYR A 194 19.78 5.40 -12.62
N HIS A 195 20.07 5.44 -11.31
CA HIS A 195 20.81 6.50 -10.65
C HIS A 195 20.22 7.89 -10.91
N VAL A 196 18.88 7.96 -11.01
CA VAL A 196 18.15 9.21 -11.20
C VAL A 196 17.56 9.62 -9.85
N PRO A 197 17.81 10.85 -9.38
CA PRO A 197 17.25 11.30 -8.12
C PRO A 197 15.73 11.35 -8.22
N LEU A 198 15.05 10.82 -7.19
CA LEU A 198 13.61 10.94 -7.07
C LEU A 198 13.24 12.37 -6.72
N ALA A 199 12.18 12.90 -7.34
CA ALA A 199 11.71 14.25 -7.04
C ALA A 199 11.22 14.37 -5.59
N ASP A 200 11.47 15.52 -4.96
CA ASP A 200 11.07 15.82 -3.58
C ASP A 200 9.55 15.67 -3.35
N SER A 201 8.75 15.81 -4.40
CA SER A 201 7.30 15.58 -4.36
C SER A 201 6.90 14.18 -3.91
N PHE A 202 7.81 13.18 -3.98
CA PHE A 202 7.55 11.80 -3.60
C PHE A 202 8.08 11.42 -2.20
N ARG A 203 8.52 12.40 -1.41
CA ARG A 203 9.06 12.13 -0.06
C ARG A 203 8.01 11.54 0.89
N MET A 204 6.76 12.00 0.79
CA MET A 204 5.64 11.41 1.53
C MET A 204 5.44 9.95 1.15
N ASP A 205 5.53 9.61 -0.14
CA ASP A 205 5.40 8.23 -0.62
C ASP A 205 6.49 7.32 -0.06
N ILE A 206 7.74 7.80 0.03
CA ILE A 206 8.85 7.04 0.62
C ILE A 206 8.60 6.77 2.11
N ALA A 207 8.23 7.81 2.86
CA ALA A 207 7.95 7.69 4.29
C ALA A 207 6.79 6.70 4.53
N ASP A 208 5.72 6.85 3.75
CA ASP A 208 4.55 6.01 3.85
C ASP A 208 4.82 4.54 3.51
N ASN A 209 5.58 4.28 2.44
CA ASN A 209 6.02 2.93 2.08
C ASN A 209 6.90 2.27 3.15
N SER A 210 7.56 3.08 3.97
CA SER A 210 8.34 2.63 5.14
C SER A 210 7.49 2.55 6.42
N ASN A 211 6.17 2.76 6.30
CA ASN A 211 5.21 2.83 7.40
C ASN A 211 5.56 3.91 8.45
N VAL A 212 6.00 5.08 7.98
CA VAL A 212 6.35 6.25 8.78
C VAL A 212 5.36 7.38 8.52
N ILE A 213 5.00 8.11 9.58
CA ILE A 213 4.18 9.33 9.50
C ILE A 213 5.00 10.46 8.86
N TYR A 214 4.46 11.08 7.81
CA TYR A 214 5.05 12.24 7.18
C TYR A 214 4.57 13.52 7.88
N THR A 215 5.46 14.14 8.66
CA THR A 215 5.08 15.23 9.57
C THR A 215 4.97 16.59 8.87
N GLU A 216 4.32 17.56 9.52
CA GLU A 216 4.28 18.96 9.04
C GLU A 216 5.68 19.59 8.92
N GLN A 217 6.63 19.17 9.74
CA GLN A 217 8.03 19.60 9.62
C GLN A 217 8.70 19.04 8.36
N ASP A 218 8.30 17.84 7.92
CA ASP A 218 8.79 17.26 6.67
C ASP A 218 8.14 17.93 5.46
N LYS A 219 6.85 18.28 5.55
CA LYS A 219 6.15 19.08 4.53
C LYS A 219 6.80 20.46 4.35
N ALA A 220 7.14 21.15 5.44
CA ALA A 220 7.79 22.47 5.39
C ALA A 220 9.15 22.44 4.67
N LYS A 221 9.95 21.37 4.83
CA LYS A 221 11.23 21.21 4.12
C LYS A 221 11.07 21.02 2.61
N THR A 222 9.90 20.60 2.15
CA THR A 222 9.61 20.35 0.73
C THR A 222 9.25 21.65 -0.02
N CYS A 223 8.69 22.64 0.68
CA CYS A 223 8.25 23.92 0.09
C CYS A 223 9.36 24.99 -0.01
N VAL A 224 10.56 24.75 0.53
CA VAL A 224 11.65 25.76 0.54
C VAL A 224 12.44 25.80 -0.80
N ASN A 225 12.18 24.86 -1.72
CA ASN A 225 12.81 24.79 -3.04
C ASN A 225 11.87 25.22 -4.20
N CYS A 226 10.84 26.02 -3.93
CA CYS A 226 9.97 26.62 -4.97
C CYS A 226 10.50 27.96 -5.47
#